data_AF-A0A2J7VZZ1-F1
#
_entry.id   AF-A0A2J7VZZ1-F1
#
_cell.length_a   1.000
_cell.length_b   1.000
_cell.length_c   1.000
_cell.angle_alpha   90.00
_cell.angle_beta   90.00
_cell.angle_gamma   90.00
#
_symmetry.space_group_name_H-M   'P 1'
#
loop_
_entity.id
_entity.type
_entity.pdbx_description
1 polymer ?
#
loop_
_entity_poly.entity_id
_entity_poly.type
_entity_poly.pdbx_seq_one_letter_code
_entity_poly.pdbx_strand_id
1 'polypeptide(L)'
;MKNKPSDLSLLESALSTIEQVLARADNDIQGAPYLGPTTNLPLDVLQDSGSAGSDDRFRVSAAQSAINICLGSAAALIDVSQALMNRSVDRSPQSLEREWQTIIAHTKIASRSAYRAALIMAAQKHVLAAQGEVQSENVCSRLAY
;
A
#
# COMPACT_ATOMS: atom_id res chain seq x y z
N MET A 1 -12.29 24.39 29.20
CA MET A 1 -13.03 23.26 28.62
C MET A 1 -12.19 22.70 27.47
N LYS A 2 -11.80 21.41 27.51
CA LYS A 2 -11.12 20.78 26.37
C LYS A 2 -12.20 20.35 25.38
N ASN A 3 -12.34 21.08 24.27
CA ASN A 3 -13.26 20.70 23.21
C ASN A 3 -12.73 19.39 22.58
N LYS A 4 -13.60 18.39 22.44
CA LYS A 4 -13.25 17.18 21.71
C LYS A 4 -12.98 17.55 20.24
N PRO A 5 -11.88 17.07 19.64
CA PRO A 5 -11.65 17.28 18.22
C PRO A 5 -12.82 16.69 17.42
N SER A 6 -13.25 17.38 16.37
CA SER A 6 -14.24 16.85 15.44
C SER A 6 -13.64 15.70 14.63
N ASP A 7 -14.46 14.77 14.14
CA ASP A 7 -13.98 13.65 13.32
C ASP A 7 -13.18 14.13 12.10
N LEU A 8 -13.59 15.26 11.51
CA LEU A 8 -12.87 15.90 10.41
C LEU A 8 -11.46 16.36 10.82
N SER A 9 -11.30 16.97 12.00
CA SER A 9 -9.98 17.37 12.51
C SER A 9 -9.08 16.18 12.86
N LEU A 10 -9.68 15.04 13.24
CA LEU A 10 -8.92 13.80 13.45
C LEU A 10 -8.41 13.24 12.11
N LEU A 11 -9.23 13.28 11.06
CA LEU A 11 -8.83 12.86 9.72
C LEU A 11 -7.75 13.78 9.13
N GLU A 12 -7.85 15.09 9.30
CA GLU A 12 -6.81 16.05 8.88
C GLU A 12 -5.49 15.80 9.61
N SER A 13 -5.54 15.56 10.93
CA SER A 13 -4.35 15.22 11.72
C SER A 13 -3.72 13.91 11.26
N ALA A 14 -4.53 12.90 10.90
CA ALA A 14 -4.04 11.63 10.39
C ALA A 14 -3.36 11.80 9.02
N LEU A 15 -3.97 12.57 8.11
CA LEU A 15 -3.42 12.86 6.79
C LEU A 15 -2.07 13.56 6.91
N SER A 16 -1.99 14.63 7.71
CA SER A 16 -0.74 15.36 7.95
C SER A 16 0.36 14.46 8.53
N THR A 17 -0.01 13.52 9.40
CA THR A 17 0.95 12.56 9.97
C THR A 17 1.48 11.62 8.89
N ILE A 18 0.61 11.10 8.02
CA ILE A 18 1.00 10.23 6.90
C ILE A 18 1.94 10.97 5.95
N GLU A 19 1.61 12.22 5.58
CA GLU A 19 2.45 13.05 4.71
C GLU A 19 3.83 13.31 5.30
N GLN A 20 3.91 13.56 6.61
CA GLN A 20 5.20 13.72 7.30
C GLN A 20 6.04 12.44 7.28
N VAL A 21 5.41 11.27 7.44
CA VAL A 21 6.11 9.98 7.35
C VAL A 21 6.63 9.75 5.93
N LEU A 22 5.80 10.02 4.91
CA LEU A 22 6.19 9.90 3.51
C LEU A 22 7.33 10.87 3.16
N ALA A 23 7.25 12.12 3.59
CA ALA A 23 8.30 13.11 3.35
C ALA A 23 9.63 12.71 4.01
N ARG A 24 9.61 12.16 5.24
CA ARG A 24 10.82 11.65 5.89
C ARG A 24 11.40 10.45 5.15
N ALA A 25 10.54 9.52 4.74
CA ALA A 25 10.94 8.36 3.95
C ALA A 25 11.63 8.78 2.66
N ASP A 26 11.11 9.77 1.93
CA ASP A 26 11.72 10.26 0.68
C ASP A 26 13.10 10.90 0.90
N ASN A 27 13.31 11.58 2.03
CA ASN A 27 14.62 12.14 2.38
C ASN A 27 15.66 11.07 2.75
N ASP A 28 15.21 9.93 3.28
CA ASP A 28 16.06 8.79 3.65
C ASP A 28 16.40 7.86 2.46
N ILE A 29 15.79 8.06 1.27
CA ILE A 29 16.07 7.26 0.07
C ILE A 29 17.44 7.64 -0.50
N GLN A 30 18.48 6.97 0.01
CA GLN A 30 19.75 6.73 -0.69
C GLN A 30 19.80 5.33 -1.37
N GLY A 31 18.68 4.61 -1.38
CA GLY A 31 18.55 3.28 -1.97
C GLY A 31 17.97 3.31 -3.39
N ALA A 32 18.47 2.43 -4.27
CA ALA A 32 17.92 2.27 -5.61
C ALA A 32 16.42 1.90 -5.60
N PRO A 33 15.63 2.36 -6.60
CA PRO A 33 14.22 2.02 -6.72
C PRO A 33 13.99 0.51 -6.69
N TYR A 34 12.89 0.06 -6.09
CA TYR A 34 12.52 -1.36 -6.13
C TYR A 34 12.13 -1.77 -7.55
N LEU A 35 12.96 -2.59 -8.18
CA LEU A 35 12.76 -3.16 -9.53
C LEU A 35 12.29 -4.63 -9.42
N GLY A 36 11.23 -4.87 -8.66
CA GLY A 36 10.70 -6.22 -8.47
C GLY A 36 9.89 -6.80 -9.65
N PRO A 37 9.39 -8.04 -9.52
CA PRO A 37 8.59 -8.69 -10.56
C PRO A 37 7.28 -7.97 -10.88
N THR A 38 6.85 -7.05 -10.00
CA THR A 38 5.62 -6.27 -10.12
C THR A 38 5.84 -4.88 -10.73
N THR A 39 7.08 -4.55 -11.12
CA THR A 39 7.38 -3.30 -11.84
C THR A 39 7.23 -3.52 -13.35
N ASN A 40 6.50 -2.64 -14.01
CA ASN A 40 6.40 -2.60 -15.47
C ASN A 40 7.68 -1.98 -16.06
N LEU A 41 8.83 -2.64 -15.90
CA LEU A 41 10.08 -2.19 -16.55
C LEU A 41 10.44 -3.05 -17.77
N PRO A 42 11.10 -2.45 -18.78
CA PRO A 42 11.66 -3.18 -19.91
C PRO A 42 12.65 -4.25 -19.46
N LEU A 43 12.62 -5.40 -20.14
CA LEU A 43 13.35 -6.62 -19.80
C LEU A 43 14.88 -6.44 -19.73
N ASP A 44 15.43 -5.41 -20.38
CA ASP A 44 16.88 -5.16 -20.49
C ASP A 44 17.54 -4.73 -19.17
N VAL A 45 16.78 -4.25 -18.18
CA VAL A 45 17.33 -3.78 -16.88
C VAL A 45 17.50 -4.92 -15.86
N LEU A 46 16.88 -6.08 -16.09
CA LEU A 46 16.83 -7.18 -15.11
C LEU A 46 18.04 -8.12 -15.15
N GLN A 47 18.93 -8.00 -16.15
CA GLN A 47 20.01 -8.97 -16.39
C GLN A 47 21.26 -8.78 -15.52
N ASP A 48 21.43 -7.65 -14.82
CA ASP A 48 22.71 -7.29 -14.18
C ASP A 48 22.78 -7.61 -12.66
N SER A 49 21.72 -8.16 -12.07
CA SER A 49 21.58 -8.28 -10.60
C SER A 49 22.05 -9.60 -9.97
N GLY A 50 23.07 -10.24 -10.54
CA GLY A 50 23.65 -11.49 -10.02
C GLY A 50 24.76 -11.26 -8.98
N SER A 51 24.45 -10.84 -7.75
CA SER A 51 25.44 -10.85 -6.64
C SER A 51 24.78 -10.93 -5.27
N ALA A 52 25.28 -11.80 -4.39
CA ALA A 52 24.70 -12.15 -3.08
C ALA A 52 24.54 -10.97 -2.07
N GLY A 53 25.12 -9.80 -2.35
CA GLY A 53 24.88 -8.55 -1.60
C GLY A 53 23.70 -7.72 -2.12
N SER A 54 22.94 -8.22 -3.10
CA SER A 54 21.77 -7.56 -3.68
C SER A 54 20.47 -7.92 -2.94
N ASP A 55 20.34 -9.14 -2.41
CA ASP A 55 19.11 -9.65 -1.78
C ASP A 55 18.63 -8.78 -0.60
N ASP A 56 19.50 -8.38 0.33
CA ASP A 56 19.10 -7.54 1.46
C ASP A 56 18.72 -6.12 1.02
N ARG A 57 19.43 -5.56 0.04
CA ARG A 57 19.08 -4.24 -0.54
C ARG A 57 17.74 -4.29 -1.27
N PHE A 58 17.47 -5.36 -2.02
CA PHE A 58 16.18 -5.58 -2.67
C PHE A 58 15.05 -5.77 -1.67
N ARG A 59 15.30 -6.49 -0.56
CA ARG A 59 14.30 -6.67 0.51
C ARG A 59 13.98 -5.38 1.24
N VAL A 60 15.00 -4.59 1.60
CA VAL A 60 14.81 -3.25 2.20
C VAL A 60 14.05 -2.35 1.23
N SER A 61 14.40 -2.36 -0.06
CA SER A 61 13.74 -1.58 -1.10
C SER A 61 12.26 -1.99 -1.31
N ALA A 62 11.92 -3.29 -1.27
CA ALA A 62 10.53 -3.74 -1.35
C ALA A 62 9.72 -3.43 -0.10
N ALA A 63 10.28 -3.58 1.09
CA ALA A 63 9.59 -3.22 2.33
C ALA A 63 9.28 -1.72 2.34
N GLN A 64 10.25 -0.88 1.99
CA GLN A 64 10.06 0.56 1.87
C GLN A 64 9.02 0.93 0.80
N SER A 65 9.08 0.28 -0.36
CA SER A 65 8.10 0.50 -1.43
C SER A 65 6.69 0.10 -1.01
N ALA A 66 6.53 -1.02 -0.31
CA ALA A 66 5.25 -1.45 0.22
C ALA A 66 4.71 -0.46 1.26
N ILE A 67 5.56 0.06 2.16
CA ILE A 67 5.18 1.09 3.14
C ILE A 67 4.70 2.36 2.43
N ASN A 68 5.47 2.87 1.45
CA ASN A 68 5.11 4.09 0.72
C ASN A 68 3.77 3.92 -0.02
N ILE A 69 3.56 2.78 -0.68
CA ILE A 69 2.31 2.50 -1.39
C ILE A 69 1.12 2.36 -0.41
N CYS A 70 1.32 1.69 0.73
CA CYS A 70 0.28 1.56 1.76
C CYS A 70 -0.10 2.92 2.36
N LEU A 71 0.88 3.75 2.70
CA LEU A 71 0.66 5.08 3.26
C LEU A 71 -0.02 6.01 2.24
N GLY A 72 0.41 6.00 0.97
CA GLY A 72 -0.27 6.74 -0.08
C GLY A 72 -1.71 6.27 -0.31
N SER A 73 -1.95 4.96 -0.23
CA SER A 73 -3.32 4.41 -0.28
C SER A 73 -4.17 4.84 0.92
N ALA A 74 -3.59 4.90 2.12
CA ALA A 74 -4.29 5.33 3.33
C ALA A 74 -4.67 6.82 3.25
N ALA A 75 -3.76 7.68 2.79
CA ALA A 75 -4.03 9.10 2.55
C ALA A 75 -5.22 9.28 1.58
N ALA A 76 -5.21 8.58 0.45
CA ALA A 76 -6.31 8.65 -0.53
C ALA A 76 -7.67 8.19 0.03
N LEU A 77 -7.68 7.20 0.94
CA LEU A 77 -8.91 6.75 1.61
C LEU A 77 -9.40 7.74 2.68
N ILE A 78 -8.49 8.47 3.31
CA ILE A 78 -8.83 9.58 4.22
C ILE A 78 -9.48 10.71 3.42
N ASP A 79 -8.92 11.08 2.26
CA ASP A 79 -9.50 12.10 1.37
C ASP A 79 -10.92 11.73 0.93
N VAL A 80 -11.14 10.45 0.57
CA VAL A 80 -12.47 9.92 0.25
C VAL A 80 -13.42 10.04 1.46
N SER A 81 -12.93 9.74 2.66
CA SER A 81 -13.73 9.84 3.89
C SER A 81 -14.15 11.29 4.17
N GLN A 82 -13.23 12.24 3.99
CA GLN A 82 -13.51 13.67 4.13
C GLN A 82 -14.51 14.16 3.06
N ALA A 83 -14.36 13.73 1.81
CA ALA A 83 -15.29 14.07 0.73
C ALA A 83 -16.72 13.58 1.03
N LEU A 84 -16.86 12.37 1.57
CA LEU A 84 -18.16 11.81 1.98
C LEU A 84 -18.78 12.58 3.16
N MET A 85 -17.96 13.05 4.10
CA MET A 85 -18.40 13.83 5.27
C MET A 85 -18.82 15.27 4.90
N ASN A 86 -18.16 15.90 3.92
CA ASN A 86 -18.36 17.30 3.53
C ASN A 86 -19.47 17.51 2.47
N ARG A 87 -20.38 16.55 2.30
CA ARG A 87 -21.41 16.60 1.26
C ARG A 87 -22.39 17.75 1.50
N SER A 88 -22.47 18.69 0.55
CA SER A 88 -23.44 19.78 0.57
C SER A 88 -24.82 19.32 0.09
N VAL A 89 -25.88 19.70 0.79
CA VAL A 89 -27.27 19.27 0.53
C VAL A 89 -27.86 19.90 -0.75
N ASP A 90 -27.33 21.02 -1.24
CA ASP A 90 -27.94 21.81 -2.33
C ASP A 90 -27.40 21.49 -3.74
N ARG A 91 -26.89 20.27 -3.98
CA ARG A 91 -26.30 19.90 -5.28
C ARG A 91 -27.34 19.35 -6.26
N SER A 92 -27.19 19.70 -7.54
CA SER A 92 -28.02 19.14 -8.61
C SER A 92 -27.79 17.63 -8.73
N PRO A 93 -28.80 16.83 -9.12
CA PRO A 93 -28.66 15.36 -9.23
C PRO A 93 -27.49 14.92 -10.14
N GLN A 94 -27.23 15.67 -11.21
CA GLN A 94 -26.12 15.39 -12.14
C GLN A 94 -24.75 15.65 -11.52
N SER A 95 -24.62 16.71 -10.70
CA SER A 95 -23.37 17.00 -9.99
C SER A 95 -23.08 15.95 -8.92
N LEU A 96 -24.13 15.45 -8.28
CA LEU A 96 -24.08 14.41 -7.27
C LEU A 96 -23.64 13.07 -7.86
N GLU A 97 -24.19 12.69 -9.02
CA GLU A 97 -23.76 11.49 -9.73
C GLU A 97 -22.27 11.53 -10.09
N ARG A 98 -21.79 12.66 -10.65
CA ARG A 98 -20.36 12.81 -10.99
C ARG A 98 -19.47 12.70 -9.76
N GLU A 99 -19.85 13.34 -8.66
CA GLU A 99 -19.13 13.25 -7.39
C GLU A 99 -19.03 11.80 -6.90
N TRP A 100 -20.13 11.05 -6.93
CA TRP A 100 -20.11 9.63 -6.56
C TRP A 100 -19.20 8.80 -7.47
N GLN A 101 -19.25 9.03 -8.79
CA GLN A 101 -18.36 8.33 -9.71
C GLN A 101 -16.88 8.65 -9.42
N THR A 102 -16.55 9.89 -9.11
CA THR A 102 -15.20 10.29 -8.69
C THR A 102 -14.78 9.60 -7.40
N ILE A 103 -15.64 9.61 -6.37
CA ILE A 103 -15.36 8.95 -5.08
C ILE A 103 -15.13 7.44 -5.27
N ILE A 104 -15.97 6.78 -6.07
CA ILE A 104 -15.84 5.35 -6.39
C ILE A 104 -14.53 5.09 -7.14
N ALA A 105 -14.19 5.93 -8.13
CA ALA A 105 -12.95 5.80 -8.88
C ALA A 105 -11.72 5.95 -7.98
N HIS A 106 -11.68 6.97 -7.12
CA HIS A 106 -10.57 7.21 -6.19
C HIS A 106 -10.40 6.05 -5.21
N THR A 107 -11.52 5.55 -4.65
CA THR A 107 -11.51 4.38 -3.76
C THR A 107 -10.93 3.16 -4.47
N LYS A 108 -11.33 2.87 -5.71
CA LYS A 108 -10.81 1.74 -6.50
C LYS A 108 -9.31 1.87 -6.80
N ILE A 109 -8.82 3.08 -7.02
CA ILE A 109 -7.40 3.34 -7.25
C ILE A 109 -6.62 3.08 -5.96
N ALA A 110 -7.07 3.62 -4.83
CA ALA A 110 -6.46 3.40 -3.52
C ALA A 110 -6.40 1.90 -3.19
N SER A 111 -7.52 1.17 -3.28
CA SER A 111 -7.56 -0.27 -3.00
C SER A 111 -6.63 -1.08 -3.89
N ARG A 112 -6.50 -0.72 -5.18
CA ARG A 112 -5.54 -1.38 -6.09
C ARG A 112 -4.09 -1.12 -5.68
N SER A 113 -3.78 0.09 -5.22
CA SER A 113 -2.47 0.42 -4.67
C SER A 113 -2.16 -0.42 -3.42
N ALA A 114 -3.06 -0.48 -2.44
CA ALA A 114 -2.90 -1.32 -1.27
C ALA A 114 -2.70 -2.81 -1.63
N TYR A 115 -3.47 -3.32 -2.60
CA TYR A 115 -3.32 -4.68 -3.10
C TYR A 115 -1.93 -4.92 -3.73
N ARG A 116 -1.42 -3.95 -4.51
CA ARG A 116 -0.04 -4.02 -5.05
C ARG A 116 1.01 -4.09 -3.94
N ALA A 117 0.86 -3.32 -2.86
CA ALA A 117 1.76 -3.41 -1.71
C ALA A 117 1.72 -4.80 -1.07
N ALA A 118 0.52 -5.40 -0.93
CA ALA A 118 0.38 -6.77 -0.44
C ALA A 118 1.12 -7.79 -1.33
N LEU A 119 1.05 -7.64 -2.66
CA LEU A 119 1.79 -8.50 -3.59
C LEU A 119 3.30 -8.31 -3.48
N ILE A 120 3.79 -7.08 -3.31
CA ILE A 120 5.23 -6.80 -3.10
C ILE A 120 5.72 -7.49 -1.84
N MET A 121 4.94 -7.43 -0.75
CA MET A 121 5.27 -8.13 0.50
C MET A 121 5.23 -9.65 0.32
N ALA A 122 4.22 -10.18 -0.36
CA ALA A 122 4.07 -11.62 -0.60
C ALA A 122 5.16 -12.22 -1.49
N ALA A 123 5.72 -11.42 -2.40
CA ALA A 123 6.83 -11.84 -3.26
C ALA A 123 8.17 -11.93 -2.51
N GLN A 124 8.29 -11.42 -1.28
CA GLN A 124 9.50 -11.59 -0.50
C GLN A 124 9.65 -13.04 0.00
N LYS A 125 10.85 -13.61 -0.15
CA LYS A 125 11.25 -15.00 0.14
C LYS A 125 10.79 -15.56 1.51
N HIS A 126 10.50 -14.70 2.50
CA HIS A 126 10.01 -15.11 3.82
C HIS A 126 8.49 -15.35 3.90
N VAL A 127 7.68 -14.80 2.99
CA VAL A 127 6.25 -15.15 2.88
C VAL A 127 6.09 -16.52 2.21
N LEU A 128 6.95 -16.88 1.26
CA LEU A 128 6.97 -18.22 0.68
C LEU A 128 7.36 -19.29 1.71
N ALA A 129 8.25 -18.96 2.67
CA ALA A 129 8.55 -19.82 3.81
C ALA A 129 7.35 -19.93 4.79
N ALA A 130 6.70 -18.82 5.12
CA ALA A 130 5.50 -18.81 5.97
C ALA A 130 4.27 -19.50 5.32
N GLN A 131 4.18 -19.50 3.99
CA GLN A 131 3.17 -20.26 3.24
C GLN A 131 3.52 -21.75 3.07
N GLY A 132 4.80 -22.12 3.23
CA GLY A 132 5.27 -23.50 3.20
C GLY A 132 5.03 -24.28 4.49
N GLU A 133 5.00 -23.61 5.65
CA GLU A 133 4.71 -24.27 6.94
C GLU A 133 3.26 -24.74 7.06
N VAL A 134 2.31 -24.13 6.35
CA VAL A 134 0.89 -24.55 6.36
C VAL A 134 0.65 -25.86 5.58
N GLN A 135 1.59 -26.30 4.74
CA GLN A 135 1.46 -27.58 4.01
C GLN A 135 2.20 -28.77 4.66
N SER A 136 3.09 -28.54 5.64
CA SER A 136 3.87 -29.64 6.24
C SER A 136 3.12 -30.46 7.28
N GLU A 137 1.98 -29.99 7.83
CA GLU A 137 1.22 -30.76 8.82
C GLU A 137 0.26 -31.81 8.23
N ASN A 138 0.01 -31.83 6.91
CA ASN A 138 -0.99 -32.75 6.32
C ASN A 138 -0.43 -33.98 5.57
N VAL A 139 0.89 -34.22 5.63
CA VAL A 139 1.51 -35.39 4.95
C VAL A 139 1.90 -36.51 5.92
N CYS A 140 1.90 -36.28 7.24
CA CYS A 140 2.33 -37.28 8.23
C CYS A 140 1.18 -38.11 8.86
N SER A 141 0.05 -38.25 8.18
CA SER A 141 -1.10 -39.06 8.68
C SER A 141 -1.58 -40.15 7.73
N ARG A 142 -0.85 -40.44 6.64
CA ARG A 142 -1.29 -41.40 5.61
C ARG A 142 -0.36 -42.62 5.39
N LEU A 143 0.55 -42.90 6.33
CA LEU A 143 1.42 -44.08 6.26
C LEU A 143 1.33 -45.01 7.47
N ALA A 144 0.18 -45.03 8.15
CA ALA A 144 -0.13 -46.10 9.08
C ALA A 144 -1.59 -46.51 8.84
N TYR A 145 -1.78 -47.55 8.01
CA TYR A 145 -2.62 -48.73 8.22
C TYR A 145 -2.67 -49.56 6.93
#